data_AF-A0A1M5H1V9-F1
#
_entry.id   AF-A0A1M5H1V9-F1
#
_cell.length_a   1.000
_cell.length_b   1.000
_cell.length_c   1.000
_cell.angle_alpha   90.00
_cell.angle_beta   90.00
_cell.angle_gamma   90.00
#
_symmetry.space_group_name_H-M   'P 1'
#
loop_
_entity.id
_entity.type
_entity.pdbx_description
1 polymer ?
#
loop_
_entity_poly.entity_id
_entity_poly.type
_entity_poly.pdbx_seq_one_letter_code
_entity_poly.pdbx_strand_id
1 'polypeptide(L)'
;MKKLLTILFALFLSLSSMAQNPIDRLGVKENLEFNKTDYKLSWSAKPNDNYLIQEYLPKGENSEHFNQMLTIHLFITDISTEGAVNQKINELIARKNTDPICNYQVTKSPDGKEYLVDFLLGESKDDKMTVVEFNLYRYKQIEVPNRGKALIVYAYSKRGYGDDITPFFQTLENYRISYLKEMISTNIPTVKIGN
;
A
#
# COMPACT_ATOMS: atom_id res chain seq x y z
N MET A 1 -58.37 23.57 1.87
CA MET A 1 -57.99 22.67 2.97
C MET A 1 -57.58 21.33 2.40
N LYS A 2 -56.39 20.85 2.81
CA LYS A 2 -55.84 19.48 2.79
C LYS A 2 -55.58 18.80 1.43
N LYS A 3 -54.31 18.94 1.03
CA LYS A 3 -53.53 18.07 0.15
C LYS A 3 -53.60 16.62 0.65
N LEU A 4 -53.89 15.65 -0.22
CA LEU A 4 -53.49 14.25 -0.01
C LEU A 4 -52.34 13.97 -0.97
N LEU A 5 -51.12 14.08 -0.45
CA LEU A 5 -49.89 13.68 -1.14
C LEU A 5 -49.68 12.19 -0.80
N THR A 6 -49.88 11.32 -1.79
CA THR A 6 -49.58 9.89 -1.68
C THR A 6 -48.07 9.72 -1.50
N ILE A 7 -47.66 9.27 -0.32
CA ILE A 7 -46.27 8.95 -0.02
C ILE A 7 -45.91 7.66 -0.74
N LEU A 8 -45.06 7.77 -1.76
CA LEU A 8 -44.38 6.64 -2.38
C LEU A 8 -43.28 6.18 -1.41
N PHE A 9 -43.53 5.09 -0.68
CA PHE A 9 -42.54 4.45 0.18
C PHE A 9 -41.58 3.65 -0.73
N ALA A 10 -40.58 4.32 -1.29
CA ALA A 10 -39.47 3.62 -1.95
C ALA A 10 -38.64 2.94 -0.85
N LEU A 11 -38.79 1.62 -0.73
CA LEU A 11 -37.87 0.78 0.04
C LEU A 11 -36.45 1.05 -0.47
N PHE A 12 -35.63 1.69 0.36
CA PHE A 12 -34.19 1.61 0.23
C PHE A 12 -33.80 0.14 0.45
N LEU A 13 -33.65 -0.60 -0.65
CA LEU A 13 -32.90 -1.84 -0.68
C LEU A 13 -31.48 -1.48 -0.24
N SER A 14 -31.19 -1.74 1.03
CA SER A 14 -29.83 -1.84 1.55
C SER A 14 -29.15 -2.96 0.77
N LEU A 15 -28.46 -2.60 -0.31
CA LEU A 15 -27.45 -3.45 -0.94
C LEU A 15 -26.39 -3.70 0.13
N SER A 16 -26.60 -4.77 0.89
CA SER A 16 -25.55 -5.38 1.68
C SER A 16 -24.53 -5.83 0.64
N SER A 17 -23.44 -5.09 0.49
CA SER A 17 -22.28 -5.56 -0.25
C SER A 17 -21.81 -6.81 0.48
N MET A 18 -22.27 -7.98 0.01
CA MET A 18 -21.64 -9.24 0.34
C MET A 18 -20.16 -9.04 0.04
N ALA A 19 -19.32 -9.03 1.08
CA ALA A 19 -17.88 -8.88 0.93
C ALA A 19 -17.41 -10.00 -0.02
N GLN A 20 -17.20 -9.66 -1.29
CA GLN A 20 -16.69 -10.61 -2.26
C GLN A 20 -15.27 -10.96 -1.82
N ASN A 21 -14.96 -12.25 -1.79
CA ASN A 21 -13.60 -12.69 -1.53
C ASN A 21 -12.67 -12.02 -2.56
N PRO A 22 -11.56 -11.42 -2.11
CA PRO A 22 -10.66 -10.71 -2.99
C PRO A 22 -10.10 -11.68 -4.04
N ILE A 23 -10.07 -11.21 -5.28
CA ILE A 23 -9.57 -12.00 -6.41
C ILE A 23 -8.04 -11.94 -6.38
N ASP A 24 -7.36 -13.08 -6.37
CA ASP A 24 -5.92 -13.10 -6.63
C ASP A 24 -5.69 -12.81 -8.13
N ARG A 25 -5.08 -11.66 -8.39
CA ARG A 25 -4.75 -11.12 -9.71
C ARG A 25 -3.28 -11.28 -10.05
N LEU A 26 -2.44 -11.66 -9.09
CA LEU A 26 -0.98 -11.73 -9.22
C LEU A 26 -0.46 -13.17 -9.14
N GLY A 27 -1.30 -14.14 -8.77
CA GLY A 27 -0.87 -15.52 -8.58
C GLY A 27 0.04 -15.69 -7.36
N VAL A 28 -0.12 -14.80 -6.37
CA VAL A 28 0.67 -14.76 -5.13
C VAL A 28 -0.11 -15.48 -4.03
N LYS A 29 0.60 -16.10 -3.08
CA LYS A 29 -0.02 -16.80 -1.94
C LYS A 29 -1.03 -15.89 -1.23
N GLU A 30 -2.19 -16.44 -0.89
CA GLU A 30 -3.26 -15.74 -0.17
C GLU A 30 -2.80 -15.20 1.20
N ASN A 31 -1.86 -15.92 1.85
CA ASN A 31 -1.27 -15.51 3.12
C ASN A 31 0.22 -15.22 2.93
N LEU A 32 0.66 -14.08 3.48
CA LEU A 32 2.04 -13.63 3.56
C LEU A 32 2.41 -13.44 5.03
N GLU A 33 3.68 -13.61 5.36
CA GLU A 33 4.22 -13.26 6.68
C GLU A 33 5.22 -12.12 6.49
N PHE A 34 5.15 -11.11 7.35
CA PHE A 34 6.15 -10.04 7.40
C PHE A 34 6.34 -9.60 8.85
N ASN A 35 7.58 -9.67 9.34
CA ASN A 35 7.97 -9.30 10.69
C ASN A 35 7.09 -9.99 11.75
N LYS A 36 6.93 -11.32 11.61
CA LYS A 36 6.13 -12.19 12.49
C LYS A 36 4.63 -11.86 12.55
N THR A 37 4.12 -11.11 11.57
CA THR A 37 2.69 -10.80 11.43
C THR A 37 2.17 -11.47 10.17
N ASP A 38 1.04 -12.16 10.30
CA ASP A 38 0.33 -12.76 9.17
C ASP A 38 -0.56 -11.72 8.49
N TYR A 39 -0.48 -11.68 7.16
CA TYR A 39 -1.27 -10.82 6.30
C TYR A 39 -2.03 -11.68 5.31
N LYS A 40 -3.35 -11.49 5.25
CA LYS A 40 -4.23 -12.19 4.33
C LYS A 40 -4.64 -11.25 3.20
N LEU A 41 -4.71 -11.75 1.97
CA LEU A 41 -5.25 -11.02 0.83
C LEU A 41 -6.64 -10.46 1.21
N SER A 42 -6.77 -9.14 1.16
CA SER A 42 -7.99 -8.44 1.59
C SER A 42 -8.64 -7.68 0.44
N TRP A 43 -7.85 -7.20 -0.52
CA TRP A 43 -8.36 -6.43 -1.65
C TRP A 43 -7.44 -6.54 -2.87
N SER A 44 -8.02 -6.40 -4.07
CA SER A 44 -7.24 -6.31 -5.30
C SER A 44 -7.95 -5.49 -6.37
N ALA A 45 -7.17 -4.88 -7.26
CA ALA A 45 -7.68 -4.22 -8.45
C ALA A 45 -6.77 -4.40 -9.66
N LYS A 46 -7.36 -4.16 -10.83
CA LYS A 46 -6.67 -4.00 -12.11
C LYS A 46 -7.12 -2.66 -12.70
N PRO A 47 -6.54 -1.52 -12.28
CA PRO A 47 -6.97 -0.21 -12.77
C PRO A 47 -6.85 -0.07 -14.29
N ASN A 48 -5.87 -0.74 -14.90
CA ASN A 48 -5.73 -0.89 -16.35
C ASN A 48 -4.93 -2.17 -16.68
N ASP A 49 -4.72 -2.46 -17.96
CA ASP A 49 -4.02 -3.68 -18.39
C ASP A 49 -2.54 -3.76 -17.96
N ASN A 50 -1.92 -2.62 -17.69
CA ASN A 50 -0.51 -2.52 -17.32
C ASN A 50 -0.30 -2.29 -15.83
N TYR A 51 -1.36 -2.29 -15.02
CA TYR A 51 -1.27 -2.07 -13.58
C TYR A 51 -2.20 -3.01 -12.81
N LEU A 52 -1.61 -3.79 -11.91
CA LEU A 52 -2.30 -4.65 -10.96
C LEU A 52 -1.85 -4.30 -9.55
N ILE A 53 -2.78 -4.37 -8.60
CA ILE A 53 -2.51 -4.08 -7.20
C ILE A 53 -3.24 -5.10 -6.32
N GLN A 54 -2.55 -5.55 -5.28
CA GLN A 54 -3.11 -6.38 -4.21
C GLN A 54 -2.71 -5.85 -2.84
N GLU A 55 -3.66 -5.82 -1.92
CA GLU A 55 -3.48 -5.43 -0.53
C GLU A 55 -3.72 -6.63 0.38
N TYR A 56 -2.84 -6.78 1.35
CA TYR A 56 -2.89 -7.82 2.36
C TYR A 56 -2.90 -7.15 3.73
N LEU A 57 -3.81 -7.60 4.59
CA LEU A 57 -4.07 -7.00 5.89
C LEU A 57 -4.03 -8.05 7.00
N PRO A 58 -3.61 -7.66 8.21
CA PRO A 58 -3.80 -8.47 9.39
C PRO A 58 -5.29 -8.75 9.65
N LYS A 59 -5.56 -9.83 10.39
CA LYS A 59 -6.94 -10.21 10.74
C LYS A 59 -7.65 -9.07 11.48
N GLY A 60 -8.82 -8.69 10.96
CA GLY A 60 -9.69 -7.68 11.57
C GLY A 60 -9.44 -6.25 11.08
N GLU A 61 -8.42 -6.03 10.25
CA GLU A 61 -8.17 -4.73 9.61
C GLU A 61 -8.88 -4.62 8.25
N ASN A 62 -9.07 -3.40 7.75
CA ASN A 62 -9.66 -3.11 6.44
C ASN A 62 -8.89 -1.96 5.75
N SER A 63 -8.98 -1.87 4.43
CA SER A 63 -8.17 -0.92 3.64
C SER A 63 -8.48 0.56 3.95
N GLU A 64 -9.67 0.89 4.43
CA GLU A 64 -10.04 2.28 4.77
C GLU A 64 -9.38 2.72 6.09
N HIS A 65 -9.25 1.80 7.05
CA HIS A 65 -8.66 2.07 8.36
C HIS A 65 -7.85 0.84 8.86
N PHE A 66 -6.57 0.81 8.52
CA PHE A 66 -5.62 -0.24 8.91
C PHE A 66 -4.51 0.30 9.80
N ASN A 67 -3.90 -0.57 10.60
CA ASN A 67 -2.68 -0.27 11.34
C ASN A 67 -1.44 -0.71 10.55
N GLN A 68 -1.50 -1.85 9.86
CA GLN A 68 -0.42 -2.38 9.04
C GLN A 68 -0.96 -2.97 7.74
N MET A 69 -0.25 -2.74 6.64
CA MET A 69 -0.63 -3.26 5.33
C MET A 69 0.60 -3.67 4.53
N LEU A 70 0.48 -4.79 3.81
CA LEU A 70 1.37 -5.10 2.69
C LEU A 70 0.65 -4.83 1.39
N THR A 71 1.34 -4.20 0.44
CA THR A 71 0.81 -3.95 -0.89
C THR A 71 1.78 -4.44 -1.94
N ILE A 72 1.27 -5.12 -2.95
CA ILE A 72 2.04 -5.50 -4.14
C ILE A 72 1.50 -4.72 -5.31
N HIS A 73 2.29 -3.76 -5.79
CA HIS A 73 2.04 -3.11 -7.08
C HIS A 73 2.82 -3.84 -8.17
N LEU A 74 2.17 -4.14 -9.28
CA LEU A 74 2.81 -4.66 -10.48
C LEU A 74 2.50 -3.75 -11.66
N PHE A 75 3.53 -3.17 -12.24
CA PHE A 75 3.46 -2.36 -13.45
C PHE A 75 4.09 -3.13 -14.60
N ILE A 76 3.35 -3.41 -15.67
CA ILE A 76 3.89 -4.00 -16.91
C ILE A 76 4.56 -2.87 -17.69
N THR A 77 5.87 -2.73 -17.51
CA THR A 77 6.67 -1.62 -18.00
C THR A 77 8.15 -1.99 -18.03
N ASP A 78 8.90 -1.37 -18.93
CA ASP A 78 10.34 -1.51 -19.06
C ASP A 78 11.13 -0.37 -18.39
N ILE A 79 10.44 0.58 -17.73
CA ILE A 79 11.06 1.63 -16.91
C ILE A 79 12.08 1.00 -15.95
N SER A 80 13.28 1.58 -15.89
CA SER A 80 14.32 1.12 -14.98
C SER A 80 13.90 1.29 -13.52
N THR A 81 14.35 0.39 -12.63
CA THR A 81 14.09 0.50 -11.19
C THR A 81 14.47 1.89 -10.65
N GLU A 82 15.61 2.44 -11.07
CA GLU A 82 16.07 3.78 -10.70
C GLU A 82 15.13 4.89 -11.21
N GLY A 83 14.66 4.78 -12.46
CA GLY A 83 13.72 5.73 -13.03
C GLY A 83 12.39 5.77 -12.26
N ALA A 84 11.88 4.62 -11.86
CA ALA A 84 10.66 4.54 -11.05
C ALA A 84 10.84 5.10 -9.63
N VAL A 85 12.00 4.82 -9.01
CA VAL A 85 12.36 5.39 -7.71
C VAL A 85 12.47 6.91 -7.78
N ASN A 86 13.09 7.45 -8.84
CA ASN A 86 13.19 8.90 -9.05
C ASN A 86 11.81 9.55 -9.21
N GLN A 87 10.85 8.89 -9.86
CA GLN A 87 9.46 9.38 -9.91
C GLN A 87 8.85 9.47 -8.51
N LYS A 88 9.02 8.44 -7.67
CA LYS A 88 8.56 8.47 -6.28
C LYS A 88 9.26 9.55 -5.46
N ILE A 89 10.57 9.74 -5.63
CA ILE A 89 11.32 10.82 -4.96
C ILE A 89 10.75 12.19 -5.35
N ASN A 90 10.49 12.43 -6.63
CA ASN A 90 9.91 13.69 -7.10
C ASN A 90 8.52 13.94 -6.51
N GLU A 91 7.68 12.90 -6.41
CA GLU A 91 6.39 12.97 -5.71
C GLU A 91 6.57 13.34 -4.23
N LEU A 92 7.51 12.73 -3.53
CA LEU A 92 7.78 13.02 -2.12
C LEU A 92 8.35 14.43 -1.91
N ILE A 93 9.22 14.90 -2.80
CA ILE A 93 9.72 16.29 -2.81
C ILE A 93 8.54 17.26 -2.99
N ALA A 94 7.64 17.00 -3.93
CA ALA A 94 6.45 17.83 -4.11
C ALA A 94 5.55 17.80 -2.87
N ARG A 95 5.36 16.63 -2.25
CA ARG A 95 4.57 16.43 -1.03
C ARG A 95 5.10 17.23 0.16
N LYS A 96 6.41 17.41 0.31
CA LYS A 96 7.02 18.22 1.39
C LYS A 96 6.52 19.67 1.43
N ASN A 97 6.01 20.21 0.32
CA ASN A 97 5.47 21.56 0.29
C ASN A 97 4.16 21.71 1.07
N THR A 98 3.42 20.61 1.27
CA THR A 98 2.11 20.61 1.95
C THR A 98 2.06 19.69 3.17
N ASP A 99 3.08 18.86 3.36
CA ASP A 99 3.16 17.87 4.42
C ASP A 99 4.49 18.05 5.18
N PRO A 100 4.49 18.72 6.34
CA PRO A 100 5.71 19.08 7.06
C PRO A 100 6.44 17.88 7.65
N ILE A 101 5.79 16.72 7.77
CA ILE A 101 6.43 15.50 8.28
C ILE A 101 6.95 14.60 7.15
N CYS A 102 6.60 14.90 5.90
CA CYS A 102 7.10 14.17 4.74
C CYS A 102 8.63 14.16 4.74
N ASN A 103 9.20 12.97 4.87
CA ASN A 103 10.64 12.72 4.83
C ASN A 103 10.90 11.37 4.22
N TYR A 104 12.05 11.20 3.58
CA TYR A 104 12.38 9.95 2.91
C TYR A 104 13.87 9.65 2.94
N GLN A 105 14.20 8.37 2.78
CA GLN A 105 15.54 7.84 2.60
C GLN A 105 15.50 6.77 1.51
N VAL A 106 16.57 6.70 0.72
CA VAL A 106 16.72 5.70 -0.33
C VAL A 106 17.94 4.85 -0.03
N THR A 107 17.77 3.53 -0.08
CA THR A 107 18.86 2.56 0.00
C THR A 107 18.88 1.76 -1.30
N LYS A 108 20.06 1.60 -1.89
CA LYS A 108 20.27 0.81 -3.10
C LYS A 108 20.92 -0.52 -2.74
N SER A 109 20.50 -1.61 -3.37
CA SER A 109 21.14 -2.92 -3.19
C SER A 109 22.59 -2.90 -3.70
N PRO A 110 23.49 -3.76 -3.17
CA PRO A 110 24.88 -3.80 -3.62
C PRO A 110 25.07 -4.06 -5.13
N ASP A 111 24.16 -4.83 -5.74
CA ASP A 111 24.16 -5.10 -7.19
C ASP A 111 23.47 -4.01 -8.02
N GLY A 112 22.88 -3.02 -7.35
CA GLY A 112 22.19 -1.87 -7.94
C GLY A 112 20.87 -2.18 -8.64
N LYS A 113 20.30 -3.38 -8.48
CA LYS A 113 19.08 -3.79 -9.17
C LYS A 113 17.80 -3.51 -8.39
N GLU A 114 17.93 -3.29 -7.09
CA GLU A 114 16.81 -3.06 -6.17
C GLU A 114 17.02 -1.80 -5.37
N TYR A 115 15.91 -1.15 -5.02
CA TYR A 115 15.90 0.07 -4.26
C TYR A 115 14.85 -0.04 -3.18
N LEU A 116 15.17 0.46 -1.99
CA LEU A 116 14.26 0.60 -0.87
C LEU A 116 14.05 2.09 -0.62
N VAL A 117 12.81 2.54 -0.71
CA VAL A 117 12.40 3.90 -0.36
C VAL A 117 11.62 3.83 0.95
N ASP A 118 12.22 4.40 1.99
CA ASP A 118 11.64 4.54 3.32
C ASP A 118 11.14 5.96 3.46
N PHE A 119 9.87 6.17 3.81
CA PHE A 119 9.32 7.51 3.93
C PHE A 119 8.18 7.62 4.95
N LEU A 120 7.97 8.86 5.41
CA LEU A 120 6.84 9.25 6.24
C LEU A 120 5.89 10.13 5.44
N LEU A 121 4.60 9.99 5.70
CA LEU A 121 3.54 10.87 5.21
C LEU A 121 2.64 11.29 6.37
N GLY A 122 2.09 12.50 6.29
CA GLY A 122 1.09 13.03 7.20
C GLY A 122 -0.19 13.42 6.47
N GLU A 123 -1.29 13.30 7.19
CA GLU A 123 -2.58 13.87 6.80
C GLU A 123 -3.09 14.77 7.93
N SER A 124 -3.49 15.99 7.57
CA SER A 124 -4.10 16.95 8.48
C SER A 124 -5.49 17.33 8.01
N LYS A 125 -6.40 17.50 8.96
CA LYS A 125 -7.76 18.00 8.75
C LYS A 125 -8.04 19.09 9.78
N ASP A 126 -8.55 20.23 9.32
CA ASP A 126 -8.87 21.39 10.18
C ASP A 126 -7.68 21.77 11.09
N ASP A 127 -6.48 21.88 10.51
CA ASP A 127 -5.20 22.16 11.17
C ASP A 127 -4.74 21.16 12.25
N LYS A 128 -5.42 20.02 12.40
CA LYS A 128 -5.00 18.91 13.26
C LYS A 128 -4.50 17.74 12.43
N MET A 129 -3.32 17.21 12.78
CA MET A 129 -2.82 15.95 12.22
C MET A 129 -3.76 14.81 12.62
N THR A 130 -4.22 14.03 11.64
CA THR A 130 -5.17 12.94 11.84
C THR A 130 -4.56 11.58 11.56
N VAL A 131 -3.58 11.51 10.65
CA VAL A 131 -2.85 10.29 10.31
C VAL A 131 -1.37 10.61 10.14
N VAL A 132 -0.52 9.71 10.63
CA VAL A 132 0.87 9.56 10.19
C VAL A 132 1.04 8.17 9.61
N GLU A 133 1.79 8.06 8.51
CA GLU A 133 2.06 6.79 7.85
C GLU A 133 3.55 6.61 7.59
N PHE A 134 4.11 5.54 8.11
CA PHE A 134 5.44 5.04 7.76
C PHE A 134 5.32 4.03 6.62
N ASN A 135 6.16 4.19 5.60
CA ASN A 135 6.15 3.41 4.38
C ASN A 135 7.53 2.87 4.04
N LEU A 136 7.58 1.61 3.60
CA LEU A 136 8.77 0.96 3.05
C LEU A 136 8.45 0.34 1.69
N TYR A 137 8.99 0.90 0.62
CA TYR A 137 8.72 0.46 -0.74
C TYR A 137 9.98 -0.15 -1.34
N ARG A 138 9.96 -1.46 -1.62
CA ARG A 138 11.04 -2.18 -2.30
C ARG A 138 10.71 -2.36 -3.77
N TYR A 139 11.55 -1.78 -4.62
CA TYR A 139 11.42 -1.78 -6.07
C TYR A 139 12.35 -2.81 -6.69
N LYS A 140 11.82 -3.59 -7.65
CA LYS A 140 12.60 -4.53 -8.44
C LYS A 140 12.01 -4.67 -9.84
N GLN A 141 12.87 -4.76 -10.84
CA GLN A 141 12.46 -5.18 -12.18
C GLN A 141 12.46 -6.71 -12.28
N ILE A 142 11.38 -7.27 -12.80
CA ILE A 142 11.17 -8.71 -12.97
C ILE A 142 10.73 -8.99 -14.41
N GLU A 143 10.84 -10.25 -14.81
CA GLU A 143 10.23 -10.75 -16.04
C GLU A 143 8.95 -11.48 -15.68
N VAL A 144 7.87 -11.17 -16.38
CA VAL A 144 6.58 -11.82 -16.22
C VAL A 144 6.31 -12.64 -17.48
N PRO A 145 6.07 -13.96 -17.36
CA PRO A 145 5.80 -14.82 -18.50
C PRO A 145 4.71 -14.23 -19.41
N ASN A 146 4.96 -14.19 -20.72
CA ASN A 146 4.06 -13.67 -21.76
C ASN A 146 3.67 -12.17 -21.66
N ARG A 147 4.19 -11.44 -20.67
CA ARG A 147 3.92 -10.00 -20.47
C ARG A 147 5.19 -9.15 -20.57
N GLY A 148 6.37 -9.78 -20.48
CA GLY A 148 7.67 -9.15 -20.58
C GLY A 148 8.11 -8.50 -19.27
N LYS A 149 8.91 -7.44 -19.38
CA LYS A 149 9.41 -6.68 -18.23
C LYS A 149 8.27 -6.08 -17.41
N ALA A 150 8.40 -6.18 -16.10
CA ALA A 150 7.52 -5.52 -15.16
C ALA A 150 8.32 -4.96 -13.99
N LEU A 151 7.82 -3.87 -13.42
CA LEU A 151 8.28 -3.33 -12.16
C LEU A 151 7.35 -3.83 -11.05
N ILE A 152 7.90 -4.54 -10.08
CA ILE A 152 7.20 -4.88 -8.84
C ILE A 152 7.62 -3.90 -7.74
N VAL A 153 6.63 -3.39 -7.00
CA VAL A 153 6.83 -2.63 -5.77
C VAL A 153 6.19 -3.42 -4.64
N TYR A 154 7.04 -4.00 -3.78
CA TYR A 154 6.61 -4.65 -2.55
C TYR A 154 6.65 -3.61 -1.43
N ALA A 155 5.47 -3.23 -0.96
CA ALA A 155 5.28 -2.12 -0.05
C ALA A 155 4.77 -2.62 1.31
N TYR A 156 5.27 -1.99 2.37
CA TYR A 156 4.74 -2.10 3.72
C TYR A 156 4.37 -0.70 4.21
N SER A 157 3.19 -0.58 4.83
CA SER A 157 2.69 0.66 5.42
C SER A 157 2.26 0.43 6.86
N LYS A 158 2.55 1.38 7.75
CA LYS A 158 2.07 1.40 9.13
C LYS A 158 1.52 2.77 9.49
N ARG A 159 0.31 2.83 10.03
CA ARG A 159 -0.36 4.08 10.41
C ARG A 159 -0.41 4.30 11.91
N GLY A 160 -0.37 5.56 12.31
CA GLY A 160 -0.79 6.06 13.62
C GLY A 160 -1.90 7.09 13.42
N TYR A 161 -2.88 7.13 14.33
CA TYR A 161 -4.09 7.94 14.17
C TYR A 161 -4.32 8.84 15.37
N GLY A 162 -4.83 10.06 15.14
CA GLY A 162 -5.28 10.97 16.18
C GLY A 162 -4.30 11.10 17.36
N ASP A 163 -4.73 10.69 18.55
CA ASP A 163 -3.95 10.82 19.77
C ASP A 163 -2.79 9.79 19.86
N ASP A 164 -2.81 8.73 19.04
CA ASP A 164 -1.73 7.74 18.93
C ASP A 164 -0.56 8.20 18.04
N ILE A 165 -0.66 9.36 17.40
CA ILE A 165 0.41 9.89 16.53
C ILE A 165 1.69 10.18 17.32
N THR A 166 1.59 10.77 18.51
CA THR A 166 2.77 11.03 19.35
C THR A 166 3.43 9.72 19.82
N PRO A 167 2.70 8.75 20.41
CA PRO A 167 3.23 7.41 20.69
C PRO A 167 3.85 6.72 19.47
N PHE A 168 3.22 6.85 18.29
CA PHE A 168 3.73 6.28 17.05
C PHE A 168 5.14 6.82 16.75
N PHE A 169 5.35 8.14 16.77
CA PHE A 169 6.67 8.71 16.53
C PHE A 169 7.72 8.28 17.56
N GLN A 170 7.35 8.28 18.84
CA GLN A 170 8.25 7.88 19.93
C GLN A 170 8.72 6.42 19.82
N THR A 171 7.89 5.57 19.21
CA THR A 171 8.19 4.14 19.08
C THR A 171 8.66 3.75 17.69
N LEU A 172 8.52 4.61 16.68
CA LEU A 172 8.88 4.31 15.30
C LEU A 172 10.36 3.93 15.17
N GLU A 173 11.27 4.66 15.83
CA GLU A 173 12.71 4.37 15.80
C GLU A 173 13.04 2.95 16.27
N ASN A 174 12.30 2.45 17.28
CA ASN A 174 12.52 1.13 17.86
C ASN A 174 12.26 -0.02 16.87
N TYR A 175 11.27 0.15 15.97
CA TYR A 175 10.85 -0.90 15.05
C TYR A 175 11.23 -0.65 13.59
N ARG A 176 11.57 0.59 13.21
CA ARG A 176 11.94 0.96 11.83
C ARG A 176 13.10 0.11 11.32
N ILE A 177 14.14 -0.08 12.13
CA ILE A 177 15.28 -0.92 11.77
C ILE A 177 14.87 -2.38 11.58
N SER A 178 13.96 -2.93 12.41
CA SER A 178 13.48 -4.30 12.20
C SER A 178 12.67 -4.44 10.91
N TYR A 179 11.79 -3.48 10.60
CA TYR A 179 11.03 -3.51 9.35
C TYR A 179 11.94 -3.38 8.12
N LEU A 180 12.97 -2.52 8.17
CA LEU A 180 13.96 -2.41 7.09
C LEU A 180 14.71 -3.72 6.88
N LYS A 181 15.19 -4.35 7.96
CA LYS A 181 15.88 -5.65 7.88
C LYS A 181 14.98 -6.74 7.31
N GLU A 182 13.74 -6.80 7.78
CA GLU A 182 12.75 -7.76 7.28
C GLU A 182 12.44 -7.54 5.81
N MET A 183 12.25 -6.28 5.38
CA MET A 183 11.99 -5.94 3.98
C MET A 183 13.15 -6.34 3.07
N ILE A 184 14.39 -6.24 3.54
CA ILE A 184 15.59 -6.66 2.81
C ILE A 184 15.71 -8.19 2.74
N SER A 185 15.45 -8.89 3.85
CA SER A 185 15.56 -10.36 3.92
C SER A 185 14.40 -11.10 3.25
N THR A 186 13.23 -10.48 3.18
CA THR A 186 12.04 -11.09 2.57
C THR A 186 12.26 -11.31 1.08
N ASN A 187 11.90 -12.48 0.57
CA ASN A 187 11.85 -12.69 -0.88
C ASN A 187 10.62 -11.99 -1.44
N ILE A 188 10.81 -11.10 -2.43
CA ILE A 188 9.68 -10.50 -3.15
C ILE A 188 8.84 -11.65 -3.75
N PRO A 189 7.51 -11.66 -3.54
CA PRO A 189 6.66 -12.73 -4.05
C PRO A 189 6.78 -12.91 -5.57
N THR A 190 6.82 -14.16 -6.02
CA THR A 190 6.81 -14.48 -7.45
C THR A 190 5.40 -14.29 -8.01
N VAL A 191 5.29 -13.44 -9.03
CA VAL A 191 4.04 -13.18 -9.75
C VAL A 191 3.82 -14.26 -10.81
N LYS A 192 2.59 -14.78 -10.90
CA LYS A 192 2.11 -15.74 -11.90
C LYS A 192 0.77 -15.26 -12.46
N ILE A 193 0.83 -14.25 -13.33
CA ILE A 193 -0.37 -13.81 -14.05
C ILE A 193 -0.57 -14.68 -15.30
N GLY A 194 -1.79 -15.22 -15.43
CA GLY A 194 -2.24 -15.86 -16.66
C GLY A 194 -2.47 -14.83 -17.76
N ASN A 195 -2.61 -15.31 -19.00
CA ASN A 195 -2.99 -14.49 -20.14
C ASN A 195 -4.41 -13.92 -19.99
#